data_AF-A0A453MD52-F1
#
_entry.id   AF-A0A453MD52-F1
#
_cell.length_a   1.000
_cell.length_b   1.000
_cell.length_c   1.000
_cell.angle_alpha   90.00
_cell.angle_beta   90.00
_cell.angle_gamma   90.00
#
_symmetry.space_group_name_H-M   'P 1'
#
loop_
_entity.id
_entity.type
_entity.pdbx_description
1 polymer ?
#
loop_
_entity_poly.entity_id
_entity_poly.type
_entity_poly.pdbx_seq_one_letter_code
_entity_poly.pdbx_strand_id
1 'polypeptide(L)'
;DGSAVRRKAITDYNLEGDRHISNPNGTGVSGLTDDRVKASSNQTKDLSDDRPLLTTEVESILKDLWEKEARFCMLLCDFQQNLCVSEKRRGYEMFFLKSMLVPPNRFRPSTSSSLGIMEHPQNVMLSKVQEANLALQHDSAHPNHMDVLTRWRDLQTSVNLFYDSSKGLGKSGKDGHGVRQLVDKKTGIVRQKIMGKRVNHSCRTVISPDPFLAVNEIGIPPAAALKLTYPEKVTPWNAKKLQGAISNGSEIHPGATHLKVNNQKYKLQDERTKRRGIAKMLAASRGSISQPGKDPKCEFESKVVYRHIQDGDIVLVNRQPTLHKPSMMAHVVRVLPGEKTIRMHYANCSTYNADFDGDEMNVHFPQDEISRAEAINIVDANKQYIGPRSGEAVRGLIQDHIVGAVLLTKVDTFLSREEYSQLVYGSCVSSSRGPCQSGKRVSIVKDDDTLELLPPAFVKPERWTGKQVITTILNHLTKGHPPFTVEMKGKISVQYLTAKVRHVAEGEKLRDPEELVLYIRHNELLKGMIDKNQFGNHGIVHTVHELYGADTAGRLLSIFSRLFTLFLQV
;
A
#
# COMPACT_ATOMS: atom_id res chain seq x y z
N ASP A 1 8.42 -40.46 25.92
CA ASP A 1 9.67 -40.05 25.24
C ASP A 1 9.49 -39.87 23.74
N GLY A 2 10.46 -39.23 23.07
CA GLY A 2 10.47 -39.04 21.61
C GLY A 2 11.23 -37.80 21.12
N SER A 3 11.28 -36.73 21.91
CA SER A 3 11.95 -35.45 21.56
C SER A 3 13.45 -35.40 21.90
N ALA A 4 13.98 -36.43 22.58
CA ALA A 4 15.39 -36.53 22.96
C ALA A 4 16.28 -37.05 21.82
N VAL A 5 15.84 -38.08 21.09
CA VAL A 5 16.63 -38.76 20.04
C VAL A 5 16.97 -37.81 18.89
N ARG A 6 16.03 -36.96 18.45
CA ARG A 6 16.24 -35.99 17.37
C ARG A 6 17.28 -34.90 17.65
N ARG A 7 17.71 -34.70 18.90
CA ARG A 7 18.69 -33.66 19.25
C ARG A 7 20.16 -34.11 19.16
N LYS A 8 20.45 -35.42 19.13
CA LYS A 8 21.81 -35.96 19.00
C LYS A 8 22.31 -36.13 17.56
N ALA A 9 21.45 -36.02 16.55
CA ALA A 9 21.81 -36.25 15.15
C ALA A 9 22.23 -34.98 14.38
N ILE A 10 22.33 -33.83 15.07
CA ILE A 10 22.57 -32.50 14.46
C ILE A 10 23.82 -31.83 15.05
N THR A 11 24.40 -32.38 16.11
CA THR A 11 25.55 -31.82 16.83
C THR A 11 26.92 -32.16 16.23
N ASP A 12 27.00 -33.23 15.43
CA ASP A 12 28.27 -33.94 15.21
C ASP A 12 28.98 -33.55 13.89
N TYR A 13 28.50 -32.51 13.20
CA TYR A 13 29.14 -31.95 11.99
C TYR A 13 29.18 -30.42 12.01
N ASN A 14 30.14 -29.86 12.73
CA ASN A 14 30.71 -28.55 12.44
C ASN A 14 32.09 -28.36 13.11
N LEU A 15 32.99 -27.69 12.37
CA LEU A 15 34.24 -27.08 12.84
C LEU A 15 35.34 -27.98 13.43
N GLU A 16 36.23 -28.44 12.55
CA GLU A 16 37.65 -28.10 12.70
C GLU A 16 38.19 -27.56 11.35
N GLY A 17 39.29 -26.80 11.42
CA GLY A 17 40.04 -26.37 10.25
C GLY A 17 40.90 -25.14 10.55
N ASP A 18 42.02 -24.98 9.85
CA ASP A 18 42.65 -23.66 9.73
C ASP A 18 43.59 -23.46 8.52
N ARG A 19 43.52 -22.23 7.99
CA ARG A 19 44.54 -21.35 7.39
C ARG A 19 45.77 -21.87 6.58
N HIS A 20 45.86 -21.31 5.36
CA HIS A 20 47.03 -20.66 4.70
C HIS A 20 48.32 -21.42 4.34
N ILE A 21 48.70 -21.42 3.04
CA ILE A 21 49.89 -20.72 2.43
C ILE A 21 49.96 -20.98 0.89
N SER A 22 50.91 -20.37 0.19
CA SER A 22 50.94 -20.00 -1.25
C SER A 22 51.42 -21.02 -2.30
N ASN A 23 51.00 -20.76 -3.56
CA ASN A 23 51.71 -20.84 -4.86
C ASN A 23 53.27 -20.78 -4.86
N PRO A 24 54.01 -21.06 -5.99
CA PRO A 24 53.60 -21.49 -7.36
C PRO A 24 54.48 -22.60 -8.04
N ASN A 25 54.14 -22.94 -9.31
CA ASN A 25 54.97 -23.37 -10.47
C ASN A 25 56.19 -24.34 -10.33
N GLY A 26 56.25 -25.38 -11.17
CA GLY A 26 57.51 -26.12 -11.45
C GLY A 26 57.45 -27.21 -12.54
N THR A 27 58.40 -27.16 -13.48
CA THR A 27 58.83 -28.25 -14.41
C THR A 27 59.54 -29.40 -13.67
N GLY A 28 59.76 -30.63 -14.17
CA GLY A 28 59.46 -31.28 -15.47
C GLY A 28 60.56 -32.30 -15.87
N VAL A 29 60.21 -33.30 -16.71
CA VAL A 29 61.12 -34.17 -17.54
C VAL A 29 61.98 -35.27 -16.87
N SER A 30 61.70 -36.55 -17.23
CA SER A 30 62.57 -37.77 -17.21
C SER A 30 63.10 -38.31 -15.85
N GLY A 31 63.47 -39.60 -15.71
CA GLY A 31 63.37 -40.78 -16.59
C GLY A 31 64.35 -41.91 -16.20
N LEU A 32 64.17 -43.14 -16.74
CA LEU A 32 64.97 -44.37 -16.47
C LEU A 32 64.76 -44.95 -15.04
N THR A 33 64.84 -46.26 -14.70
CA THR A 33 64.92 -47.61 -15.35
C THR A 33 64.61 -48.65 -14.23
N ASP A 34 64.48 -49.98 -14.32
CA ASP A 34 64.42 -51.08 -15.32
C ASP A 34 63.85 -52.32 -14.56
N ASP A 35 63.46 -53.51 -15.09
CA ASP A 35 63.16 -54.08 -16.42
C ASP A 35 62.23 -55.31 -16.17
N ARG A 36 61.69 -55.94 -17.23
CA ARG A 36 61.09 -57.28 -17.34
C ARG A 36 60.72 -58.11 -16.09
N VAL A 37 59.42 -58.43 -16.00
CA VAL A 37 58.96 -59.83 -16.21
C VAL A 37 57.88 -59.84 -17.30
N LYS A 38 58.06 -60.65 -18.35
CA LYS A 38 57.01 -60.90 -19.36
C LYS A 38 56.21 -62.14 -18.97
N ALA A 39 54.94 -61.96 -18.62
CA ALA A 39 53.93 -63.00 -18.63
C ALA A 39 52.90 -62.71 -19.74
N SER A 40 52.22 -63.75 -20.22
CA SER A 40 51.37 -63.73 -21.41
C SER A 40 50.22 -62.71 -21.35
N SER A 41 50.00 -62.07 -22.49
CA SER A 41 48.90 -61.14 -22.74
C SER A 41 47.52 -61.78 -22.57
N ASN A 42 46.63 -61.08 -21.86
CA ASN A 42 45.24 -60.90 -22.30
C ASN A 42 44.76 -59.51 -21.89
N GLN A 43 44.52 -58.63 -22.87
CA GLN A 43 43.96 -57.30 -22.62
C GLN A 43 42.43 -57.36 -22.64
N THR A 44 41.80 -57.51 -21.48
CA THR A 44 40.44 -56.99 -21.30
C THR A 44 40.53 -55.47 -21.15
N LYS A 45 40.53 -54.76 -22.28
CA LYS A 45 40.22 -53.34 -22.29
C LYS A 45 38.73 -53.19 -22.00
N ASP A 46 38.38 -52.65 -20.85
CA ASP A 46 37.04 -52.13 -20.64
C ASP A 46 36.84 -50.92 -21.55
N LEU A 47 36.23 -51.17 -22.70
CA LEU A 47 35.73 -50.15 -23.61
C LEU A 47 34.51 -49.52 -22.96
N SER A 48 34.68 -48.36 -22.34
CA SER A 48 33.57 -47.48 -21.99
C SER A 48 32.91 -46.99 -23.28
N ASP A 49 31.94 -47.75 -23.77
CA ASP A 49 31.23 -47.50 -25.03
C ASP A 49 30.32 -46.28 -24.87
N ASP A 50 30.86 -45.10 -25.20
CA ASP A 50 30.25 -43.78 -25.03
C ASP A 50 29.14 -43.51 -26.09
N ARG A 51 28.28 -44.52 -26.29
CA ARG A 51 27.21 -44.55 -27.28
C ARG A 51 26.04 -43.67 -26.82
N PRO A 52 25.57 -42.71 -27.64
CA PRO A 52 24.40 -41.91 -27.30
C PRO A 52 23.13 -42.78 -27.32
N LEU A 53 22.56 -43.02 -26.15
CA LEU A 53 21.28 -43.73 -25.97
C LEU A 53 20.11 -42.97 -26.60
N LEU A 54 19.15 -43.71 -27.16
CA LEU A 54 17.90 -43.16 -27.66
C LEU A 54 16.93 -42.86 -26.50
N THR A 55 16.06 -41.87 -26.68
CA THR A 55 14.99 -41.51 -25.74
C THR A 55 14.07 -42.68 -25.41
N THR A 56 13.82 -43.57 -26.36
CA THR A 56 13.03 -44.81 -26.20
C THR A 56 13.74 -45.89 -25.38
N GLU A 57 15.08 -45.99 -25.48
CA GLU A 57 15.87 -46.89 -24.64
C GLU A 57 15.85 -46.43 -23.18
N VAL A 58 15.96 -45.11 -22.95
CA VAL A 58 15.81 -44.50 -21.63
C VAL A 58 14.39 -44.66 -21.08
N GLU A 59 13.34 -44.57 -21.91
CA GLU A 59 11.96 -44.87 -21.49
C GLU A 59 11.83 -46.34 -21.05
N SER A 60 12.43 -47.29 -21.78
CA SER A 60 12.41 -48.70 -21.38
C SER A 60 13.16 -48.95 -20.07
N ILE A 61 14.32 -48.33 -19.86
CA ILE A 61 15.11 -48.47 -18.63
C ILE A 61 14.34 -47.92 -17.41
N LEU A 62 13.70 -46.75 -17.55
CA LEU A 62 12.89 -46.16 -16.47
C LEU A 62 11.59 -46.93 -16.23
N LYS A 63 10.98 -47.53 -17.26
CA LYS A 63 9.87 -48.45 -17.11
C LYS A 63 10.28 -49.68 -16.28
N ASP A 64 11.37 -50.34 -16.66
CA ASP A 64 11.92 -51.51 -15.94
C ASP A 64 12.21 -51.18 -14.46
N LEU A 65 12.73 -49.99 -14.17
CA LEU A 65 12.95 -49.50 -12.82
C LEU A 65 11.64 -49.32 -12.04
N TRP A 66 10.60 -48.72 -12.66
CA TRP A 66 9.29 -48.56 -12.04
C TRP A 66 8.52 -49.87 -11.85
N GLU A 67 8.78 -50.89 -12.69
CA GLU A 67 8.19 -52.23 -12.52
C GLU A 67 8.89 -53.04 -11.41
N LYS A 68 10.21 -52.91 -11.24
CA LYS A 68 11.01 -53.63 -10.22
C LYS A 68 10.96 -52.93 -8.85
N GLU A 69 11.22 -51.63 -8.80
CA GLU A 69 11.41 -50.84 -7.57
C GLU A 69 10.29 -49.83 -7.31
N ALA A 70 9.05 -50.17 -7.70
CA ALA A 70 7.85 -49.34 -7.56
C ALA A 70 7.70 -48.67 -6.17
N ARG A 71 8.06 -49.38 -5.08
CA ARG A 71 7.99 -48.88 -3.70
C ARG A 71 8.96 -47.73 -3.44
N PHE A 72 10.19 -47.80 -3.96
CA PHE A 72 11.19 -46.76 -3.82
C PHE A 72 10.80 -45.53 -4.65
N CYS A 73 10.41 -45.74 -5.91
CA CYS A 73 9.93 -44.68 -6.80
C CYS A 73 8.70 -43.94 -6.23
N MET A 74 7.77 -44.65 -5.58
CA MET A 74 6.63 -44.03 -4.89
C MET A 74 7.06 -43.08 -3.76
N LEU A 75 8.06 -43.46 -2.96
CA LEU A 75 8.55 -42.62 -1.84
C LEU A 75 9.25 -41.33 -2.31
N LEU A 76 9.82 -41.33 -3.52
CA LEU A 76 10.43 -40.15 -4.13
C LEU A 76 9.39 -39.17 -4.70
N CYS A 77 8.26 -39.68 -5.19
CA CYS A 77 7.25 -38.88 -5.89
C CYS A 77 6.05 -38.44 -5.03
N ASP A 78 5.73 -39.16 -3.94
CA ASP A 78 4.51 -38.92 -3.15
C ASP A 78 4.80 -38.51 -1.70
N PHE A 79 5.08 -37.21 -1.51
CA PHE A 79 5.23 -36.58 -0.20
C PHE A 79 3.97 -36.61 0.68
N GLN A 80 2.81 -37.03 0.17
CA GLN A 80 1.54 -37.11 0.91
C GLN A 80 1.06 -38.56 1.15
N GLN A 81 1.84 -39.56 0.75
CA GLN A 81 1.61 -41.00 1.00
C GLN A 81 0.21 -41.51 0.62
N ASN A 82 -0.32 -41.09 -0.53
CA ASN A 82 -1.58 -41.63 -1.05
C ASN A 82 -1.37 -43.05 -1.63
N LEU A 83 -1.50 -44.07 -0.77
CA LEU A 83 -1.15 -45.48 -0.98
C LEU A 83 -2.00 -46.27 -1.99
N CYS A 84 -2.47 -45.65 -3.08
CA CYS A 84 -3.05 -46.39 -4.22
C CYS A 84 -1.94 -46.86 -5.18
N VAL A 85 -1.66 -48.16 -5.17
CA VAL A 85 -0.54 -48.78 -5.91
C VAL A 85 -0.86 -49.04 -7.39
N SER A 86 -2.15 -49.17 -7.75
CA SER A 86 -2.56 -49.65 -9.08
C SER A 86 -2.26 -48.65 -10.21
N GLU A 87 -2.67 -47.40 -10.06
CA GLU A 87 -2.54 -46.37 -11.11
C GLU A 87 -1.09 -45.87 -11.25
N LYS A 88 -0.29 -45.94 -10.19
CA LYS A 88 1.05 -45.34 -10.10
C LYS A 88 2.18 -46.15 -10.80
N ARG A 89 1.90 -47.34 -11.33
CA ARG A 89 2.88 -48.14 -12.09
C ARG A 89 3.40 -47.45 -13.36
N ARG A 90 2.63 -46.52 -13.94
CA ARG A 90 3.06 -45.68 -15.08
C ARG A 90 3.76 -44.38 -14.66
N GLY A 91 4.20 -44.26 -13.40
CA GLY A 91 4.84 -43.05 -12.89
C GLY A 91 6.03 -42.55 -13.72
N TYR A 92 6.78 -43.45 -14.36
CA TYR A 92 7.87 -43.08 -15.27
C TYR A 92 7.41 -42.22 -16.48
N GLU A 93 6.15 -42.32 -16.92
CA GLU A 93 5.65 -41.51 -18.05
C GLU A 93 5.65 -40.01 -17.74
N MET A 94 5.69 -39.58 -16.47
CA MET A 94 5.73 -38.17 -16.08
C MET A 94 6.99 -37.43 -16.55
N PHE A 95 8.05 -38.15 -16.89
CA PHE A 95 9.32 -37.58 -17.38
C PHE A 95 9.35 -37.41 -18.90
N PHE A 96 8.40 -37.98 -19.65
CA PHE A 96 8.40 -38.03 -21.12
C PHE A 96 7.22 -37.28 -21.73
N LEU A 97 7.51 -36.24 -22.51
CA LEU A 97 6.48 -35.43 -23.19
C LEU A 97 6.08 -36.03 -24.54
N LYS A 98 5.14 -36.99 -24.51
CA LYS A 98 4.56 -37.62 -25.72
C LYS A 98 3.64 -36.68 -26.52
N SER A 99 3.16 -35.58 -25.91
CA SER A 99 2.37 -34.54 -26.57
C SER A 99 2.61 -33.17 -25.93
N MET A 100 2.72 -32.11 -26.75
CA MET A 100 2.89 -30.73 -26.27
C MET A 100 1.54 -30.00 -26.23
N LEU A 101 1.24 -29.36 -25.09
CA LEU A 101 0.02 -28.56 -24.91
C LEU A 101 0.21 -27.15 -25.49
N VAL A 102 -0.60 -26.79 -26.49
CA VAL A 102 -0.56 -25.48 -27.15
C VAL A 102 -1.51 -24.49 -26.43
N PRO A 103 -1.03 -23.32 -25.96
CA PRO A 103 -1.89 -22.33 -25.30
C PRO A 103 -2.97 -21.77 -26.25
N PRO A 104 -4.23 -21.58 -25.80
CA PRO A 104 -5.28 -20.93 -26.60
C PRO A 104 -4.88 -19.53 -27.09
N ASN A 105 -5.35 -19.15 -28.29
CA ASN A 105 -4.92 -17.94 -29.01
C ASN A 105 -5.05 -16.63 -28.19
N ARG A 106 -5.99 -16.55 -27.24
CA ARG A 106 -6.13 -15.43 -26.29
C ARG A 106 -4.84 -15.14 -25.50
N PHE A 107 -4.00 -16.15 -25.25
CA PHE A 107 -2.74 -16.04 -24.51
C PHE A 107 -1.52 -15.86 -25.43
N ARG A 108 -1.70 -15.88 -26.75
CA ARG A 108 -0.65 -15.68 -27.77
C ARG A 108 -1.07 -14.61 -28.81
N PRO A 109 -1.45 -13.39 -28.39
CA PRO A 109 -1.88 -12.35 -29.31
C PRO A 109 -0.72 -11.85 -30.19
N SER A 110 -0.99 -11.56 -31.46
CA SER A 110 -0.08 -10.83 -32.33
C SER A 110 0.14 -9.40 -31.81
N THR A 111 1.36 -8.89 -31.96
CA THR A 111 1.73 -7.54 -31.52
C THR A 111 1.72 -6.59 -32.70
N SER A 112 0.72 -5.71 -32.77
CA SER A 112 0.71 -4.62 -33.75
C SER A 112 1.74 -3.55 -33.35
N SER A 113 2.77 -3.37 -34.17
CA SER A 113 3.73 -2.27 -34.07
C SER A 113 3.45 -1.22 -35.16
N SER A 114 4.07 -0.04 -35.05
CA SER A 114 4.05 0.97 -36.12
C SER A 114 4.74 0.51 -37.43
N LEU A 115 5.52 -0.57 -37.37
CA LEU A 115 6.21 -1.19 -38.50
C LEU A 115 5.47 -2.41 -39.08
N GLY A 116 4.28 -2.74 -38.54
CA GLY A 116 3.45 -3.87 -38.98
C GLY A 116 3.08 -4.83 -37.84
N ILE A 117 2.32 -5.87 -38.19
CA ILE A 117 1.86 -6.91 -37.27
C ILE A 117 2.98 -7.94 -37.09
N MET A 118 3.50 -8.06 -35.86
CA MET A 118 4.46 -9.09 -35.49
C MET A 118 3.76 -10.28 -34.83
N GLU A 119 4.24 -11.49 -35.11
CA GLU A 119 3.77 -12.70 -34.45
C GLU A 119 4.24 -12.78 -32.97
N HIS A 120 3.48 -13.48 -32.13
CA HIS A 120 3.82 -13.72 -30.73
C HIS A 120 5.05 -14.64 -30.59
N PRO A 121 6.06 -14.32 -29.76
CA PRO A 121 7.31 -15.10 -29.67
C PRO A 121 7.15 -16.59 -29.33
N GLN A 122 6.08 -16.98 -28.63
CA GLN A 122 5.80 -18.40 -28.38
C GLN A 122 5.37 -19.16 -29.64
N ASN A 123 4.72 -18.51 -30.61
CA ASN A 123 4.33 -19.16 -31.86
C ASN A 123 5.59 -19.51 -32.67
N VAL A 124 6.53 -18.57 -32.80
CA VAL A 124 7.81 -18.78 -33.50
C VAL A 124 8.57 -19.99 -32.93
N MET A 125 8.53 -20.20 -31.61
CA MET A 125 9.11 -21.39 -30.98
C MET A 125 8.28 -22.67 -31.20
N LEU A 126 6.95 -22.59 -31.24
CA LEU A 126 6.07 -23.72 -31.57
C LEU A 126 6.21 -24.15 -33.04
N SER A 127 6.38 -23.21 -33.98
CA SER A 127 6.66 -23.50 -35.39
C SER A 127 7.98 -24.25 -35.55
N LYS A 128 9.06 -23.80 -34.89
CA LYS A 128 10.35 -24.55 -34.83
C LYS A 128 10.19 -25.99 -34.31
N VAL A 129 9.32 -26.21 -33.30
CA VAL A 129 9.01 -27.56 -32.79
C VAL A 129 8.21 -28.39 -33.82
N GLN A 130 7.23 -27.78 -34.49
CA GLN A 130 6.44 -28.43 -35.54
C GLN A 130 7.30 -28.82 -36.76
N GLU A 131 8.16 -27.93 -37.21
CA GLU A 131 9.14 -28.15 -38.30
C GLU A 131 10.07 -29.31 -37.97
N ALA A 132 10.67 -29.32 -36.77
CA ALA A 132 11.54 -30.41 -36.33
C ALA A 132 10.80 -31.76 -36.22
N ASN A 133 9.54 -31.76 -35.78
CA ASN A 133 8.72 -32.97 -35.71
C ASN A 133 8.36 -33.50 -37.11
N LEU A 134 8.04 -32.63 -38.07
CA LEU A 134 7.76 -33.02 -39.46
C LEU A 134 9.03 -33.57 -40.15
N ALA A 135 10.20 -32.98 -39.89
CA ALA A 135 11.48 -33.51 -40.39
C ALA A 135 11.79 -34.91 -39.83
N LEU A 136 11.55 -35.13 -38.53
CA LEU A 136 11.71 -36.45 -37.91
C LEU A 136 10.72 -37.48 -38.49
N GLN A 137 9.49 -37.09 -38.80
CA GLN A 137 8.50 -37.96 -39.47
C GLN A 137 8.92 -38.32 -40.90
N HIS A 138 9.41 -37.36 -41.68
CA HIS A 138 9.90 -37.61 -43.03
C HIS A 138 11.08 -38.58 -43.05
N ASP A 139 12.12 -38.30 -42.26
CA ASP A 139 13.36 -39.09 -42.29
C ASP A 139 13.18 -40.48 -41.64
N SER A 140 12.09 -40.72 -40.89
CA SER A 140 11.71 -42.05 -40.40
C SER A 140 11.41 -43.08 -41.52
N ALA A 141 11.16 -42.61 -42.75
CA ALA A 141 10.98 -43.47 -43.92
C ALA A 141 12.29 -43.98 -44.54
N HIS A 142 13.45 -43.40 -44.20
CA HIS A 142 14.76 -43.70 -44.81
C HIS A 142 15.82 -43.94 -43.71
N PRO A 143 16.11 -45.20 -43.35
CA PRO A 143 16.67 -45.56 -42.03
C PRO A 143 18.20 -45.38 -41.89
N ASN A 144 18.70 -44.14 -41.99
CA ASN A 144 20.02 -43.78 -41.51
C ASN A 144 19.99 -43.51 -39.99
N HIS A 145 20.57 -44.40 -39.19
CA HIS A 145 20.55 -44.32 -37.71
C HIS A 145 21.11 -42.99 -37.17
N MET A 146 22.17 -42.45 -37.79
CA MET A 146 22.80 -41.19 -37.39
C MET A 146 21.96 -39.93 -37.69
N ASP A 147 21.20 -39.96 -38.78
CA ASP A 147 20.35 -38.84 -39.18
C ASP A 147 19.13 -38.76 -38.25
N VAL A 148 18.50 -39.91 -37.96
CA VAL A 148 17.42 -40.04 -36.97
C VAL A 148 17.86 -39.56 -35.58
N LEU A 149 19.04 -39.96 -35.11
CA LEU A 149 19.63 -39.46 -33.85
C LEU A 149 19.83 -37.95 -33.84
N THR A 150 20.18 -37.35 -34.99
CA THR A 150 20.35 -35.90 -35.13
C THR A 150 19.00 -35.18 -35.09
N ARG A 151 17.99 -35.67 -35.81
CA ARG A 151 16.61 -35.12 -35.75
C ARG A 151 16.00 -35.19 -34.36
N TRP A 152 16.23 -36.26 -33.61
CA TRP A 152 15.82 -36.35 -32.20
C TRP A 152 16.48 -35.29 -31.32
N ARG A 153 17.78 -35.01 -31.55
CA ARG A 153 18.50 -33.94 -30.85
C ARG A 153 17.96 -32.55 -31.21
N ASP A 154 17.61 -32.31 -32.48
CA ASP A 154 17.03 -31.05 -32.95
C ASP A 154 15.65 -30.80 -32.32
N LEU A 155 14.77 -31.81 -32.33
CA LEU A 155 13.44 -31.76 -31.72
C LEU A 155 13.53 -31.52 -30.20
N GLN A 156 14.38 -32.27 -29.50
CA GLN A 156 14.62 -32.08 -28.07
C GLN A 156 15.18 -30.68 -27.77
N THR A 157 16.02 -30.12 -28.64
CA THR A 157 16.57 -28.76 -28.50
C THR A 157 15.49 -27.70 -28.68
N SER A 158 14.61 -27.84 -29.68
CA SER A 158 13.47 -26.93 -29.90
C SER A 158 12.47 -26.96 -28.73
N VAL A 159 12.16 -28.15 -28.19
CA VAL A 159 11.31 -28.30 -26.99
C VAL A 159 11.99 -27.71 -25.76
N ASN A 160 13.29 -27.92 -25.58
CA ASN A 160 14.07 -27.31 -24.50
C ASN A 160 14.02 -25.78 -24.56
N LEU A 161 14.23 -25.18 -25.73
CA LEU A 161 14.19 -23.73 -25.94
C LEU A 161 12.82 -23.12 -25.62
N PHE A 162 11.72 -23.80 -25.98
CA PHE A 162 10.36 -23.35 -25.67
C PHE A 162 10.10 -23.25 -24.16
N TYR A 163 10.53 -24.23 -23.37
CA TYR A 163 10.32 -24.23 -21.93
C TYR A 163 11.36 -23.39 -21.16
N ASP A 164 12.65 -23.53 -21.50
CA ASP A 164 13.76 -22.90 -20.79
C ASP A 164 14.87 -22.48 -21.78
N SER A 165 14.88 -21.20 -22.15
CA SER A 165 15.83 -20.67 -23.13
C SER A 165 17.29 -20.66 -22.66
N SER A 166 17.61 -21.06 -21.42
CA SER A 166 19.00 -21.29 -20.99
C SER A 166 19.54 -22.68 -21.31
N LYS A 167 18.68 -23.62 -21.76
CA LYS A 167 19.08 -24.97 -22.21
C LYS A 167 19.45 -25.05 -23.69
N GLY A 168 19.48 -23.92 -24.40
CA GLY A 168 19.92 -23.85 -25.79
C GLY A 168 21.44 -24.00 -25.93
N LEU A 169 21.89 -24.73 -26.96
CA LEU A 169 23.30 -25.01 -27.23
C LEU A 169 24.14 -23.79 -27.67
N GLY A 170 23.53 -22.60 -27.81
CA GLY A 170 24.23 -21.35 -28.11
C GLY A 170 23.56 -20.14 -27.47
N LYS A 171 24.36 -19.23 -26.89
CA LYS A 171 23.89 -17.95 -26.30
C LYS A 171 23.56 -16.90 -27.37
N SER A 172 22.73 -17.26 -28.34
CA SER A 172 22.26 -16.31 -29.36
C SER A 172 21.21 -15.39 -28.74
N GLY A 173 21.57 -14.13 -28.47
CA GLY A 173 20.72 -13.14 -27.77
C GLY A 173 19.46 -12.68 -28.53
N LYS A 174 19.02 -13.42 -29.55
CA LYS A 174 17.84 -13.15 -30.40
C LYS A 174 16.70 -14.14 -30.19
N ASP A 175 16.92 -15.32 -29.60
CA ASP A 175 15.85 -16.28 -29.37
C ASP A 175 14.91 -15.84 -28.23
N GLY A 176 13.64 -16.23 -28.38
CA GLY A 176 12.54 -15.79 -27.52
C GLY A 176 12.70 -16.21 -26.06
N HIS A 177 12.02 -15.50 -25.15
CA HIS A 177 11.94 -15.91 -23.76
C HIS A 177 11.07 -17.16 -23.62
N GLY A 178 11.69 -18.28 -23.24
CA GLY A 178 11.00 -19.53 -22.90
C GLY A 178 10.02 -19.35 -21.72
N VAL A 179 9.13 -20.32 -21.54
CA VAL A 179 8.05 -20.26 -20.53
C VAL A 179 8.58 -19.95 -19.14
N ARG A 180 9.69 -20.58 -18.73
CA ARG A 180 10.36 -20.33 -17.45
C ARG A 180 10.82 -18.86 -17.31
N GLN A 181 11.43 -18.30 -18.34
CA GLN A 181 11.90 -16.91 -18.36
C GLN A 181 10.77 -15.88 -18.25
N LEU A 182 9.51 -16.25 -18.52
CA LEU A 182 8.32 -15.41 -18.28
C LEU A 182 7.82 -15.48 -16.83
N VAL A 183 8.18 -16.52 -16.07
CA VAL A 183 7.76 -16.75 -14.68
C VAL A 183 8.80 -16.19 -13.69
N ASP A 184 10.06 -16.61 -13.83
CA ASP A 184 11.11 -16.44 -12.80
C ASP A 184 11.67 -15.01 -12.66
N LYS A 185 11.52 -14.16 -13.69
CA LYS A 185 12.15 -12.83 -13.73
C LYS A 185 11.59 -11.85 -12.67
N LYS A 186 12.35 -10.79 -12.36
CA LYS A 186 11.86 -9.64 -11.56
C LYS A 186 10.65 -8.95 -12.22
N THR A 187 10.59 -8.96 -13.55
CA THR A 187 9.46 -8.56 -14.41
C THR A 187 8.58 -9.75 -14.85
N GLY A 188 8.76 -10.91 -14.22
CA GLY A 188 7.98 -12.12 -14.48
C GLY A 188 6.57 -12.06 -13.92
N ILE A 189 5.72 -12.97 -14.39
CA ILE A 189 4.28 -13.01 -14.10
C ILE A 189 3.99 -13.00 -12.59
N VAL A 190 4.70 -13.80 -11.80
CA VAL A 190 4.45 -13.91 -10.35
C VAL A 190 4.61 -12.54 -9.66
N ARG A 191 5.73 -11.86 -9.90
CA ARG A 191 6.03 -10.58 -9.22
C ARG A 191 5.27 -9.40 -9.80
N GLN A 192 5.16 -9.31 -11.12
CA GLN A 192 4.63 -8.11 -11.81
C GLN A 192 3.15 -8.21 -12.24
N LYS A 193 2.50 -9.38 -12.10
CA LYS A 193 1.10 -9.61 -12.49
C LYS A 193 0.25 -10.30 -11.42
N ILE A 194 0.84 -11.08 -10.51
CA ILE A 194 0.12 -11.73 -9.40
C ILE A 194 0.25 -10.88 -8.12
N MET A 195 1.48 -10.66 -7.64
CA MET A 195 1.76 -9.92 -6.40
C MET A 195 1.56 -8.41 -6.58
N GLY A 196 2.30 -7.81 -7.52
CA GLY A 196 2.03 -6.44 -7.99
C GLY A 196 0.98 -6.45 -9.10
N LYS A 197 0.01 -5.54 -9.04
CA LYS A 197 -0.99 -5.29 -10.09
C LYS A 197 -1.19 -3.79 -10.28
N ARG A 198 -1.51 -3.36 -11.51
CA ARG A 198 -2.11 -2.03 -11.73
C ARG A 198 -3.59 -2.13 -11.34
N VAL A 199 -4.10 -1.09 -10.67
CA VAL A 199 -5.48 -1.03 -10.17
C VAL A 199 -6.29 0.03 -10.93
N ASN A 200 -7.61 -0.11 -10.88
CA ASN A 200 -8.56 0.91 -11.33
C ASN A 200 -8.95 1.81 -10.14
N HIS A 201 -9.69 2.89 -10.40
CA HIS A 201 -10.18 3.83 -9.36
C HIS A 201 -9.04 4.44 -8.51
N SER A 202 -7.94 4.79 -9.16
CA SER A 202 -6.79 5.46 -8.55
C SER A 202 -6.30 6.64 -9.40
N CYS A 203 -5.72 7.66 -8.77
CA CYS A 203 -5.01 8.75 -9.45
C CYS A 203 -3.62 9.01 -8.81
N ARG A 204 -2.80 9.78 -9.51
CA ARG A 204 -1.48 10.26 -9.06
C ARG A 204 -1.30 11.69 -9.56
N THR A 205 -0.70 12.54 -8.74
CA THR A 205 -0.25 13.90 -9.11
C THR A 205 0.74 14.38 -8.05
N VAL A 206 1.39 15.50 -8.31
CA VAL A 206 2.29 16.18 -7.36
C VAL A 206 1.49 16.63 -6.13
N ILE A 207 2.12 16.61 -4.95
CA ILE A 207 1.53 17.14 -3.71
C ILE A 207 1.88 18.61 -3.47
N SER A 208 1.05 19.29 -2.70
CA SER A 208 1.26 20.68 -2.29
C SER A 208 0.76 20.88 -0.86
N PRO A 209 1.36 21.80 -0.07
CA PRO A 209 0.96 22.00 1.31
C PRO A 209 -0.40 22.70 1.44
N ASP A 210 -1.07 22.46 2.57
CA ASP A 210 -2.26 23.19 3.04
C ASP A 210 -2.39 23.10 4.58
N PRO A 211 -2.36 24.23 5.32
CA PRO A 211 -2.51 24.25 6.79
C PRO A 211 -3.98 24.25 7.29
N PHE A 212 -4.96 24.47 6.40
CA PHE A 212 -6.37 24.64 6.76
C PHE A 212 -7.18 23.34 6.68
N LEU A 213 -6.74 22.38 5.84
CA LEU A 213 -7.22 20.99 5.90
C LEU A 213 -7.05 20.40 7.30
N ALA A 214 -7.98 19.53 7.71
CA ALA A 214 -7.76 18.71 8.89
C ALA A 214 -6.58 17.75 8.68
N VAL A 215 -5.96 17.32 9.78
CA VAL A 215 -4.73 16.52 9.75
C VAL A 215 -4.93 15.14 9.11
N ASN A 216 -6.15 14.58 9.12
CA ASN A 216 -6.55 13.38 8.36
C ASN A 216 -7.40 13.67 7.11
N GLU A 217 -7.48 14.92 6.63
CA GLU A 217 -8.08 15.26 5.34
C GLU A 217 -7.02 15.29 4.23
N ILE A 218 -7.43 14.95 3.02
CA ILE A 218 -6.63 15.08 1.79
C ILE A 218 -7.42 15.87 0.75
N GLY A 219 -6.81 16.93 0.22
CA GLY A 219 -7.39 17.77 -0.82
C GLY A 219 -7.28 17.13 -2.19
N ILE A 220 -8.43 16.79 -2.79
CA ILE A 220 -8.52 16.17 -4.11
C ILE A 220 -8.90 17.23 -5.15
N PRO A 221 -8.15 17.38 -6.25
CA PRO A 221 -8.44 18.38 -7.28
C PRO A 221 -9.68 17.98 -8.11
N PRO A 222 -10.46 18.94 -8.66
CA PRO A 222 -11.75 18.64 -9.29
C PRO A 222 -11.62 17.75 -10.53
N ALA A 223 -10.51 17.86 -11.26
CA ALA A 223 -10.18 17.04 -12.42
C ALA A 223 -9.99 15.54 -12.10
N ALA A 224 -9.64 15.21 -10.85
CA ALA A 224 -9.66 13.84 -10.33
C ALA A 224 -11.07 13.51 -9.79
N ALA A 225 -11.73 14.45 -9.11
CA ALA A 225 -13.02 14.23 -8.47
C ALA A 225 -14.15 13.88 -9.47
N LEU A 226 -14.16 14.46 -10.67
CA LEU A 226 -15.11 14.14 -11.74
C LEU A 226 -14.89 12.73 -12.34
N LYS A 227 -13.68 12.16 -12.21
CA LYS A 227 -13.31 10.87 -12.82
C LYS A 227 -13.39 9.70 -11.83
N LEU A 228 -13.00 9.93 -10.58
CA LEU A 228 -13.10 8.94 -9.51
C LEU A 228 -14.57 8.76 -9.10
N THR A 229 -15.05 7.51 -9.16
CA THR A 229 -16.45 7.19 -8.89
C THR A 229 -16.60 6.07 -7.87
N TYR A 230 -17.75 6.07 -7.19
CA TYR A 230 -18.15 5.09 -6.18
C TYR A 230 -19.50 4.44 -6.55
N PRO A 231 -19.65 3.11 -6.46
CA PRO A 231 -20.89 2.39 -6.79
C PRO A 231 -21.91 2.46 -5.63
N GLU A 232 -22.51 3.62 -5.40
CA GLU A 232 -23.51 3.77 -4.33
C GLU A 232 -24.84 3.08 -4.71
N LYS A 233 -25.25 2.08 -3.91
CA LYS A 233 -26.55 1.40 -4.05
C LYS A 233 -27.68 2.36 -3.71
N VAL A 234 -28.74 2.42 -4.51
CA VAL A 234 -29.90 3.28 -4.24
C VAL A 234 -30.73 2.71 -3.08
N THR A 235 -31.04 3.55 -2.10
CA THR A 235 -31.82 3.25 -0.90
C THR A 235 -32.83 4.37 -0.63
N PRO A 236 -33.86 4.16 0.21
CA PRO A 236 -34.85 5.20 0.52
C PRO A 236 -34.25 6.49 1.09
N TRP A 237 -33.13 6.40 1.83
CA TRP A 237 -32.47 7.57 2.45
C TRP A 237 -31.55 8.33 1.49
N ASN A 238 -30.81 7.65 0.60
CA ASN A 238 -29.91 8.33 -0.34
C ASN A 238 -30.55 8.71 -1.69
N ALA A 239 -31.74 8.19 -2.01
CA ALA A 239 -32.38 8.39 -3.31
C ALA A 239 -32.43 9.88 -3.75
N LYS A 240 -32.80 10.81 -2.85
CA LYS A 240 -32.82 12.26 -3.15
C LYS A 240 -31.44 12.83 -3.51
N LYS A 241 -30.38 12.36 -2.85
CA LYS A 241 -28.98 12.74 -3.11
C LYS A 241 -28.51 12.21 -4.47
N LEU A 242 -28.78 10.94 -4.76
CA LEU A 242 -28.41 10.29 -6.02
C LEU A 242 -29.23 10.83 -7.21
N GLN A 243 -30.46 11.27 -7.00
CA GLN A 243 -31.26 12.02 -7.99
C GLN A 243 -30.59 13.36 -8.36
N GLY A 244 -30.04 14.08 -7.38
CA GLY A 244 -29.22 15.27 -7.63
C GLY A 244 -27.97 14.92 -8.45
N ALA A 245 -27.23 13.89 -8.05
CA ALA A 245 -26.02 13.44 -8.76
C ALA A 245 -26.27 13.08 -10.24
N ILE A 246 -27.34 12.33 -10.54
CA ILE A 246 -27.74 12.05 -11.95
C ILE A 246 -28.18 13.33 -12.66
N SER A 247 -28.90 14.23 -11.99
CA SER A 247 -29.34 15.51 -12.58
C SER A 247 -28.18 16.46 -12.90
N ASN A 248 -27.02 16.29 -12.24
CA ASN A 248 -25.78 17.02 -12.47
C ASN A 248 -24.93 16.36 -13.58
N GLY A 249 -24.81 15.02 -13.58
CA GLY A 249 -24.12 14.25 -14.63
C GLY A 249 -22.60 14.17 -14.42
N SER A 250 -21.84 13.89 -15.48
CA SER A 250 -20.39 13.64 -15.41
C SER A 250 -19.54 14.91 -15.31
N GLU A 251 -20.02 16.04 -15.83
CA GLU A 251 -19.21 17.28 -15.93
C GLU A 251 -19.33 18.19 -14.71
N ILE A 252 -20.36 18.01 -13.88
CA ILE A 252 -20.65 18.86 -12.72
C ILE A 252 -20.44 18.07 -11.43
N HIS A 253 -19.59 18.59 -10.55
CA HIS A 253 -19.40 18.04 -9.20
C HIS A 253 -20.37 18.72 -8.20
N PRO A 254 -20.97 17.99 -7.23
CA PRO A 254 -21.01 16.53 -7.14
C PRO A 254 -22.00 15.93 -8.17
N GLY A 255 -21.62 14.84 -8.81
CA GLY A 255 -22.32 14.30 -9.99
C GLY A 255 -22.27 12.78 -10.09
N ALA A 256 -22.55 12.23 -11.27
CA ALA A 256 -22.51 10.80 -11.57
C ALA A 256 -22.23 10.52 -13.04
N THR A 257 -21.51 9.43 -13.31
CA THR A 257 -21.09 9.05 -14.69
C THR A 257 -21.93 7.92 -15.29
N HIS A 258 -22.34 6.94 -14.47
CA HIS A 258 -23.04 5.73 -14.93
C HIS A 258 -24.14 5.32 -13.95
N LEU A 259 -25.16 4.65 -14.49
CA LEU A 259 -26.20 3.96 -13.74
C LEU A 259 -26.15 2.47 -14.10
N LYS A 260 -26.18 1.59 -13.11
CA LYS A 260 -26.34 0.14 -13.30
C LYS A 260 -27.74 -0.28 -12.87
N VAL A 261 -28.46 -0.97 -13.75
CA VAL A 261 -29.80 -1.54 -13.53
C VAL A 261 -29.78 -2.97 -14.10
N ASN A 262 -30.32 -3.93 -13.35
CA ASN A 262 -30.50 -5.34 -13.78
C ASN A 262 -29.20 -5.91 -14.38
N ASN A 263 -28.14 -5.74 -13.60
CA ASN A 263 -26.72 -6.00 -13.90
C ASN A 263 -26.09 -5.25 -15.10
N GLN A 264 -26.88 -4.64 -15.99
CA GLN A 264 -26.40 -3.84 -17.13
C GLN A 264 -25.94 -2.44 -16.68
N LYS A 265 -24.84 -1.93 -17.25
CA LYS A 265 -24.25 -0.62 -16.91
C LYS A 265 -24.41 0.37 -18.07
N TYR A 266 -25.20 1.42 -17.84
CA TYR A 266 -25.46 2.49 -18.79
C TYR A 266 -24.60 3.72 -18.46
N LYS A 267 -23.94 4.33 -19.46
CA LYS A 267 -23.39 5.69 -19.32
C LYS A 267 -24.55 6.68 -19.29
N LEU A 268 -24.50 7.67 -18.40
CA LEU A 268 -25.48 8.76 -18.42
C LEU A 268 -25.25 9.65 -19.66
N GLN A 269 -26.35 10.03 -20.33
CA GLN A 269 -26.30 10.92 -21.49
C GLN A 269 -26.19 12.38 -21.06
N ASP A 270 -25.55 13.21 -21.86
CA ASP A 270 -25.25 14.60 -21.50
C ASP A 270 -26.52 15.47 -21.44
N GLU A 271 -27.61 15.06 -22.11
CA GLU A 271 -28.88 15.79 -22.16
C GLU A 271 -29.63 15.81 -20.80
N ARG A 272 -29.83 17.00 -20.24
CA ARG A 272 -30.38 17.21 -18.88
C ARG A 272 -31.84 16.75 -18.72
N THR A 273 -32.63 16.79 -19.81
CA THR A 273 -34.02 16.31 -19.90
C THR A 273 -34.11 14.81 -19.57
N LYS A 274 -33.37 13.98 -20.31
CA LYS A 274 -33.30 12.52 -20.16
C LYS A 274 -32.75 12.14 -18.80
N ARG A 275 -31.70 12.83 -18.33
CA ARG A 275 -31.17 12.64 -16.96
C ARG A 275 -32.20 12.92 -15.87
N ARG A 276 -33.05 13.95 -15.99
CA ARG A 276 -34.17 14.19 -15.06
C ARG A 276 -35.24 13.08 -15.12
N GLY A 277 -35.47 12.48 -16.30
CA GLY A 277 -36.33 11.29 -16.43
C GLY A 277 -35.77 10.09 -15.65
N ILE A 278 -34.52 9.74 -15.90
CA ILE A 278 -33.79 8.65 -15.22
C ILE A 278 -33.75 8.89 -13.70
N ALA A 279 -33.50 10.12 -13.26
CA ALA A 279 -33.52 10.47 -11.83
C ALA A 279 -34.90 10.19 -11.20
N LYS A 280 -36.01 10.60 -11.83
CA LYS A 280 -37.36 10.27 -11.32
C LYS A 280 -37.58 8.76 -11.19
N MET A 281 -37.09 7.96 -12.14
CA MET A 281 -37.19 6.49 -12.11
C MET A 281 -36.44 5.83 -10.93
N LEU A 282 -35.47 6.50 -10.29
CA LEU A 282 -34.82 5.98 -9.07
C LEU A 282 -35.78 5.88 -7.88
N ALA A 283 -36.70 6.85 -7.72
CA ALA A 283 -37.68 6.84 -6.63
C ALA A 283 -38.89 5.94 -6.91
N ALA A 284 -39.14 5.59 -8.18
CA ALA A 284 -40.19 4.65 -8.56
C ALA A 284 -39.84 3.21 -8.14
N SER A 285 -38.56 2.85 -8.15
CA SER A 285 -38.07 1.62 -7.50
C SER A 285 -38.21 1.74 -5.98
N ARG A 286 -39.28 1.15 -5.44
CA ARG A 286 -39.49 0.95 -4.00
C ARG A 286 -38.47 -0.04 -3.44
N GLY A 287 -37.29 0.46 -3.09
CA GLY A 287 -36.37 -0.27 -2.21
C GLY A 287 -37.06 -0.59 -0.89
N SER A 288 -37.06 -1.88 -0.51
CA SER A 288 -37.55 -2.41 0.76
C SER A 288 -38.94 -1.93 1.23
N ILE A 289 -39.99 -2.48 0.62
CA ILE A 289 -41.09 -3.06 1.42
C ILE A 289 -41.13 -4.54 1.08
N SER A 290 -40.73 -5.39 2.01
CA SER A 290 -40.93 -6.83 1.93
C SER A 290 -42.42 -7.13 2.05
N GLN A 291 -43.10 -7.41 0.93
CA GLN A 291 -44.40 -8.08 1.02
C GLN A 291 -44.16 -9.52 1.50
N PRO A 292 -44.74 -9.94 2.64
CA PRO A 292 -44.59 -11.32 3.10
C PRO A 292 -45.29 -12.26 2.12
N GLY A 293 -44.60 -13.31 1.65
CA GLY A 293 -45.20 -14.34 0.79
C GLY A 293 -44.81 -14.31 -0.70
N LYS A 294 -43.69 -13.70 -1.09
CA LYS A 294 -43.03 -13.98 -2.39
C LYS A 294 -41.57 -14.39 -2.22
N ASP A 295 -41.08 -15.12 -3.22
CA ASP A 295 -39.94 -16.02 -3.11
C ASP A 295 -38.63 -15.38 -2.60
N PRO A 296 -37.79 -16.13 -1.86
CA PRO A 296 -36.44 -15.69 -1.49
C PRO A 296 -35.48 -15.55 -2.69
N LYS A 297 -35.95 -15.86 -3.92
CA LYS A 297 -35.27 -15.62 -5.19
C LYS A 297 -35.78 -14.38 -5.94
N CYS A 298 -36.70 -13.58 -5.37
CA CYS A 298 -37.07 -12.29 -5.97
C CYS A 298 -35.84 -11.37 -6.04
N GLU A 299 -35.33 -11.17 -7.26
CA GLU A 299 -34.14 -10.36 -7.50
C GLU A 299 -34.37 -8.91 -7.02
N PHE A 300 -33.61 -8.49 -6.01
CA PHE A 300 -33.62 -7.11 -5.57
C PHE A 300 -33.11 -6.22 -6.70
N GLU A 301 -34.00 -5.38 -7.27
CA GLU A 301 -33.71 -4.42 -8.35
C GLU A 301 -32.79 -3.26 -7.87
N SER A 302 -31.60 -3.64 -7.40
CA SER A 302 -30.62 -2.80 -6.73
C SER A 302 -29.89 -1.95 -7.75
N LYS A 303 -30.55 -0.84 -8.13
CA LYS A 303 -29.96 0.22 -8.94
C LYS A 303 -28.72 0.76 -8.23
N VAL A 304 -27.61 0.89 -8.96
CA VAL A 304 -26.33 1.38 -8.44
C VAL A 304 -25.89 2.59 -9.25
N VAL A 305 -25.66 3.71 -8.57
CA VAL A 305 -25.24 4.97 -9.19
C VAL A 305 -23.74 5.11 -8.99
N TYR A 306 -22.99 5.18 -10.09
CA TYR A 306 -21.56 5.52 -10.07
C TYR A 306 -21.43 7.04 -9.92
N ARG A 307 -21.70 7.52 -8.70
CA ARG A 307 -21.52 8.92 -8.31
C ARG A 307 -20.04 9.28 -8.28
N HIS A 308 -19.73 10.57 -8.37
CA HIS A 308 -18.39 11.09 -8.14
C HIS A 308 -17.97 10.90 -6.68
N ILE A 309 -16.66 10.88 -6.45
CA ILE A 309 -16.08 11.03 -5.11
C ILE A 309 -16.47 12.40 -4.51
N GLN A 310 -16.70 12.48 -3.21
CA GLN A 310 -17.26 13.66 -2.53
C GLN A 310 -16.59 13.89 -1.17
N ASP A 311 -16.81 15.07 -0.59
CA ASP A 311 -16.39 15.39 0.77
C ASP A 311 -16.92 14.35 1.79
N GLY A 312 -16.04 13.81 2.62
CA GLY A 312 -16.38 12.74 3.57
C GLY A 312 -16.35 11.31 3.01
N ASP A 313 -15.96 11.11 1.74
CA ASP A 313 -15.45 9.81 1.30
C ASP A 313 -14.07 9.53 1.92
N ILE A 314 -13.64 8.27 1.87
CA ILE A 314 -12.32 7.83 2.39
C ILE A 314 -11.48 7.30 1.23
N VAL A 315 -10.20 7.65 1.20
CA VAL A 315 -9.22 7.19 0.19
C VAL A 315 -7.93 6.72 0.85
N LEU A 316 -7.26 5.75 0.24
CA LEU A 316 -5.94 5.29 0.67
C LEU A 316 -4.87 6.05 -0.10
N VAL A 317 -4.06 6.84 0.61
CA VAL A 317 -2.99 7.67 0.03
C VAL A 317 -1.64 7.04 0.38
N ASN A 318 -0.80 6.81 -0.64
CA ASN A 318 0.56 6.30 -0.45
C ASN A 318 1.62 7.16 -1.15
N ARG A 319 2.84 7.12 -0.59
CA ARG A 319 4.06 7.56 -1.27
C ARG A 319 4.92 6.35 -1.63
N GLN A 320 5.69 6.47 -2.71
CA GLN A 320 6.67 5.49 -3.14
C GLN A 320 8.08 6.05 -2.91
N PRO A 321 9.03 5.28 -2.34
CA PRO A 321 8.90 3.89 -1.89
C PRO A 321 8.10 3.75 -0.59
N THR A 322 7.23 2.75 -0.53
CA THR A 322 6.41 2.43 0.65
C THR A 322 7.21 1.49 1.56
N LEU A 323 7.92 2.04 2.56
CA LEU A 323 8.86 1.27 3.40
C LEU A 323 8.22 0.75 4.71
N HIS A 324 7.23 1.46 5.25
CA HIS A 324 6.58 1.15 6.52
C HIS A 324 5.06 1.34 6.41
N LYS A 325 4.28 0.75 7.35
CA LYS A 325 2.80 0.84 7.30
C LYS A 325 2.29 2.29 7.20
N PRO A 326 2.77 3.28 8.00
CA PRO A 326 2.38 4.69 7.83
C PRO A 326 2.75 5.34 6.48
N SER A 327 3.53 4.70 5.59
CA SER A 327 3.70 5.17 4.21
C SER A 327 2.46 4.94 3.32
N MET A 328 1.41 4.29 3.85
CA MET A 328 0.10 4.11 3.22
C MET A 328 -1.02 4.19 4.28
N MET A 329 -1.77 5.29 4.28
CA MET A 329 -2.83 5.58 5.26
C MET A 329 -4.12 6.00 4.57
N ALA A 330 -5.25 5.86 5.27
CA ALA A 330 -6.51 6.40 4.84
C ALA A 330 -6.66 7.87 5.27
N HIS A 331 -7.21 8.69 4.38
CA HIS A 331 -7.56 10.09 4.61
C HIS A 331 -8.97 10.38 4.10
N VAL A 332 -9.63 11.32 4.77
CA VAL A 332 -10.94 11.84 4.41
C VAL A 332 -10.80 12.78 3.22
N VAL A 333 -11.63 12.60 2.20
CA VAL A 333 -11.61 13.44 1.01
C VAL A 333 -12.17 14.83 1.32
N ARG A 334 -11.46 15.85 0.85
CA ARG A 334 -11.96 17.22 0.66
C ARG A 334 -11.77 17.62 -0.80
N VAL A 335 -12.82 17.99 -1.52
CA VAL A 335 -12.69 18.43 -2.93
C VAL A 335 -12.46 19.94 -2.95
N LEU A 336 -11.28 20.35 -3.44
CA LEU A 336 -10.86 21.75 -3.43
C LEU A 336 -11.07 22.39 -4.81
N PRO A 337 -11.92 23.43 -4.96
CA PRO A 337 -12.15 24.07 -6.25
C PRO A 337 -10.92 24.85 -6.72
N GLY A 338 -10.68 24.89 -8.03
CA GLY A 338 -9.53 25.57 -8.66
C GLY A 338 -8.20 24.82 -8.61
N GLU A 339 -8.01 23.93 -7.63
CA GLU A 339 -6.78 23.16 -7.43
C GLU A 339 -6.48 22.12 -8.54
N LYS A 340 -5.19 21.82 -8.73
CA LYS A 340 -4.69 20.86 -9.74
C LYS A 340 -3.80 19.77 -9.14
N THR A 341 -3.09 20.07 -8.06
CA THR A 341 -2.29 19.12 -7.27
C THR A 341 -3.15 18.47 -6.17
N ILE A 342 -2.60 17.47 -5.48
CA ILE A 342 -3.17 16.98 -4.22
C ILE A 342 -2.70 17.91 -3.11
N ARG A 343 -3.62 18.37 -2.24
CA ARG A 343 -3.28 19.16 -1.06
C ARG A 343 -3.17 18.27 0.18
N MET A 344 -2.12 18.45 0.98
CA MET A 344 -1.87 17.65 2.18
C MET A 344 -1.40 18.52 3.35
N HIS A 345 -1.87 18.18 4.55
CA HIS A 345 -1.43 18.81 5.79
C HIS A 345 0.00 18.40 6.20
N TYR A 346 0.80 19.39 6.63
CA TYR A 346 2.21 19.26 7.02
C TYR A 346 2.51 18.16 8.06
N ALA A 347 1.59 17.87 8.98
CA ALA A 347 1.77 16.87 10.03
C ALA A 347 1.84 15.42 9.50
N ASN A 348 1.59 15.22 8.20
CA ASN A 348 1.73 13.93 7.51
C ASN A 348 3.09 13.76 6.79
N CYS A 349 3.88 14.84 6.65
CA CYS A 349 5.15 14.77 5.93
C CYS A 349 6.13 13.79 6.57
N SER A 350 6.21 13.75 7.91
CA SER A 350 7.01 12.76 8.66
C SER A 350 6.58 11.31 8.39
N THR A 351 5.27 11.01 8.40
CA THR A 351 4.76 9.65 8.16
C THR A 351 5.05 9.13 6.75
N TYR A 352 5.04 9.99 5.75
CA TYR A 352 5.35 9.66 4.34
C TYR A 352 6.83 9.91 3.96
N ASN A 353 7.63 10.45 4.88
CA ASN A 353 8.98 11.00 4.63
C ASN A 353 9.02 12.04 3.48
N ALA A 354 7.94 12.80 3.30
CA ALA A 354 7.64 13.59 2.11
C ALA A 354 8.08 15.05 2.20
N ASP A 355 8.55 15.58 1.08
CA ASP A 355 9.08 16.92 0.85
C ASP A 355 8.23 17.60 -0.23
N PHE A 356 7.82 18.87 -0.07
CA PHE A 356 6.98 19.56 -1.06
C PHE A 356 7.80 20.14 -2.24
N ASP A 357 8.74 19.39 -2.79
CA ASP A 357 9.68 19.81 -3.84
C ASP A 357 9.25 19.44 -5.28
N GLY A 358 8.34 18.47 -5.40
CA GLY A 358 8.01 17.78 -6.65
C GLY A 358 7.44 16.37 -6.43
N ASP A 359 7.51 15.85 -5.20
CA ASP A 359 6.89 14.60 -4.74
C ASP A 359 5.51 14.27 -5.36
N GLU A 360 5.34 13.01 -5.77
CA GLU A 360 4.07 12.48 -6.27
C GLU A 360 3.51 11.37 -5.37
N MET A 361 2.26 11.51 -4.97
CA MET A 361 1.52 10.50 -4.19
C MET A 361 0.45 9.84 -5.04
N ASN A 362 0.13 8.57 -4.74
CA ASN A 362 -0.96 7.85 -5.38
C ASN A 362 -2.15 7.77 -4.42
N VAL A 363 -3.34 8.05 -4.93
CA VAL A 363 -4.61 7.95 -4.21
C VAL A 363 -5.39 6.79 -4.79
N HIS A 364 -5.80 5.84 -3.96
CA HIS A 364 -6.62 4.68 -4.32
C HIS A 364 -7.98 4.82 -3.65
N PHE A 365 -9.07 4.67 -4.40
CA PHE A 365 -10.43 4.88 -3.89
C PHE A 365 -11.16 3.55 -3.69
N PRO A 366 -11.34 3.07 -2.44
CA PRO A 366 -12.05 1.81 -2.16
C PRO A 366 -13.46 1.81 -2.75
N GLN A 367 -13.86 0.69 -3.36
CA GLN A 367 -15.13 0.58 -4.08
C GLN A 367 -16.24 -0.12 -3.28
N ASP A 368 -15.90 -0.77 -2.16
CA ASP A 368 -16.81 -1.54 -1.32
C ASP A 368 -16.86 -0.99 0.11
N GLU A 369 -18.03 -1.10 0.75
CA GLU A 369 -18.24 -0.55 2.11
C GLU A 369 -17.38 -1.25 3.17
N ILE A 370 -17.02 -2.53 2.98
CA ILE A 370 -16.10 -3.26 3.86
C ILE A 370 -14.73 -2.59 3.85
N SER A 371 -14.15 -2.35 2.67
CA SER A 371 -12.86 -1.67 2.55
C SER A 371 -12.90 -0.19 2.96
N ARG A 372 -14.06 0.47 2.89
CA ARG A 372 -14.25 1.80 3.51
C ARG A 372 -14.25 1.69 5.04
N ALA A 373 -14.89 0.68 5.62
CA ALA A 373 -14.88 0.45 7.06
C ALA A 373 -13.49 0.07 7.59
N GLU A 374 -12.72 -0.74 6.87
CA GLU A 374 -11.30 -1.03 7.17
C GLU A 374 -10.44 0.23 7.09
N ALA A 375 -10.63 1.05 6.03
CA ALA A 375 -9.93 2.31 5.85
C ALA A 375 -10.15 3.25 7.05
N ILE A 376 -11.41 3.49 7.42
CA ILE A 376 -11.79 4.36 8.56
C ILE A 376 -11.31 3.77 9.90
N ASN A 377 -11.36 2.45 10.09
CA ASN A 377 -11.15 1.87 11.42
C ASN A 377 -9.72 1.41 11.73
N ILE A 378 -8.91 1.04 10.73
CA ILE A 378 -7.63 0.32 10.92
C ILE A 378 -6.42 1.11 10.39
N VAL A 379 -6.60 1.90 9.33
CA VAL A 379 -5.52 2.61 8.62
C VAL A 379 -5.74 4.12 8.46
N ASP A 380 -6.81 4.69 9.04
CA ASP A 380 -6.99 6.14 9.14
C ASP A 380 -5.77 6.81 9.79
N ALA A 381 -5.38 7.96 9.24
CA ALA A 381 -4.17 8.66 9.62
C ALA A 381 -4.14 9.07 11.11
N ASN A 382 -5.28 9.39 11.75
CA ASN A 382 -5.34 9.64 13.20
C ASN A 382 -4.88 8.41 13.98
N LYS A 383 -5.37 7.24 13.58
CA LYS A 383 -5.06 5.94 14.21
C LYS A 383 -3.63 5.47 13.93
N GLN A 384 -2.89 6.17 13.07
CA GLN A 384 -1.45 5.98 12.81
C GLN A 384 -0.59 7.10 13.43
N TYR A 385 -1.04 7.71 14.56
CA TYR A 385 -0.25 8.67 15.34
C TYR A 385 1.08 8.08 15.85
N ILE A 386 1.04 6.83 16.34
CA ILE A 386 2.17 6.12 16.96
C ILE A 386 2.88 5.20 15.95
N GLY A 387 4.22 5.25 15.95
CA GLY A 387 5.09 4.44 15.11
C GLY A 387 5.29 3.02 15.66
N PRO A 388 5.01 1.95 14.90
CA PRO A 388 5.00 0.57 15.40
C PRO A 388 6.39 -0.01 15.73
N ARG A 389 7.48 0.74 15.52
CA ARG A 389 8.86 0.31 15.82
C ARG A 389 9.30 0.64 17.24
N SER A 390 8.87 1.80 17.77
CA SER A 390 9.41 2.38 19.01
C SER A 390 8.32 2.88 19.97
N GLY A 391 7.05 2.90 19.57
CA GLY A 391 5.96 3.47 20.38
C GLY A 391 5.94 5.00 20.39
N GLU A 392 6.69 5.65 19.50
CA GLU A 392 6.85 7.10 19.44
C GLU A 392 5.82 7.79 18.56
N ALA A 393 5.48 9.04 18.88
CA ALA A 393 4.62 9.90 18.09
C ALA A 393 5.30 10.33 16.79
N VAL A 394 4.75 9.94 15.64
CA VAL A 394 5.31 10.27 14.31
C VAL A 394 4.70 11.55 13.73
N ARG A 395 3.44 11.84 14.07
CA ARG A 395 2.67 12.99 13.54
C ARG A 395 2.74 14.15 14.54
N GLY A 396 3.02 15.36 14.06
CA GLY A 396 3.10 16.56 14.89
C GLY A 396 3.23 17.82 14.04
N LEU A 397 3.07 19.00 14.66
CA LEU A 397 3.26 20.27 13.97
C LEU A 397 4.75 20.61 13.84
N ILE A 398 5.11 21.36 12.79
CA ILE A 398 6.49 21.64 12.39
C ILE A 398 6.69 23.12 12.05
N GLN A 399 7.96 23.54 11.98
CA GLN A 399 8.38 24.86 11.49
C GLN A 399 7.57 26.00 12.14
N ASP A 400 6.91 26.83 11.35
CA ASP A 400 6.20 28.05 11.74
C ASP A 400 5.15 27.80 12.83
N HIS A 401 4.48 26.64 12.84
CA HIS A 401 3.52 26.28 13.89
C HIS A 401 4.17 26.21 15.27
N ILE A 402 5.43 25.80 15.36
CA ILE A 402 6.18 25.76 16.62
C ILE A 402 6.57 27.18 17.05
N VAL A 403 6.91 28.05 16.09
CA VAL A 403 7.23 29.47 16.36
C VAL A 403 5.99 30.22 16.85
N GLY A 404 4.85 30.06 16.16
CA GLY A 404 3.56 30.61 16.57
C GLY A 404 3.09 30.08 17.92
N ALA A 405 3.33 28.80 18.24
CA ALA A 405 3.02 28.24 19.55
C ALA A 405 3.82 28.89 20.70
N VAL A 406 5.13 29.06 20.52
CA VAL A 406 5.99 29.73 21.52
C VAL A 406 5.60 31.19 21.66
N LEU A 407 5.42 31.92 20.55
CA LEU A 407 5.05 33.34 20.57
C LEU A 407 3.66 33.58 21.19
N LEU A 408 2.66 32.75 20.89
CA LEU A 408 1.33 32.88 21.49
C LEU A 408 1.36 32.57 22.99
N THR A 409 2.10 31.56 23.43
CA THR A 409 2.05 31.09 24.83
C THR A 409 3.03 31.76 25.78
N LYS A 410 3.93 32.62 25.29
CA LYS A 410 4.83 33.48 26.08
C LYS A 410 4.06 34.40 27.04
N VAL A 411 4.62 34.68 28.24
CA VAL A 411 3.98 35.58 29.23
C VAL A 411 3.81 37.03 28.74
N ASP A 412 4.67 37.54 27.86
CA ASP A 412 4.56 38.90 27.29
C ASP A 412 3.32 39.08 26.34
N THR A 413 2.58 38.01 26.01
CA THR A 413 1.57 38.00 24.94
C THR A 413 0.14 38.22 25.46
N PHE A 414 -0.33 39.46 25.35
CA PHE A 414 -1.69 39.90 25.71
C PHE A 414 -2.55 40.15 24.46
N LEU A 415 -3.85 39.84 24.56
CA LEU A 415 -4.82 39.94 23.47
C LEU A 415 -6.00 40.84 23.88
N SER A 416 -6.58 41.54 22.90
CA SER A 416 -7.90 42.17 22.99
C SER A 416 -9.02 41.11 23.00
N ARG A 417 -10.25 41.54 23.28
CA ARG A 417 -11.44 40.68 23.24
C ARG A 417 -11.71 40.16 21.84
N GLU A 418 -11.53 41.02 20.84
CA GLU A 418 -11.74 40.77 19.41
C GLU A 418 -10.70 39.77 18.89
N GLU A 419 -9.42 40.00 19.18
CA GLU A 419 -8.30 39.12 18.83
C GLU A 419 -8.48 37.73 19.43
N TYR A 420 -8.76 37.66 20.74
CA TYR A 420 -9.04 36.41 21.45
C TYR A 420 -10.23 35.66 20.84
N SER A 421 -11.35 36.35 20.61
CA SER A 421 -12.57 35.74 20.03
C SER A 421 -12.33 35.23 18.60
N GLN A 422 -11.59 35.99 17.78
CA GLN A 422 -11.30 35.65 16.39
C GLN A 422 -10.35 34.44 16.28
N LEU A 423 -9.30 34.38 17.12
CA LEU A 423 -8.37 33.24 17.17
C LEU A 423 -9.05 31.96 17.66
N VAL A 424 -9.87 32.06 18.71
CA VAL A 424 -10.65 30.93 19.25
C VAL A 424 -11.67 30.43 18.22
N TYR A 425 -12.43 31.32 17.58
CA TYR A 425 -13.42 30.93 16.56
C TYR A 425 -12.74 30.34 15.32
N GLY A 426 -11.75 31.03 14.73
CA GLY A 426 -11.08 30.60 13.50
C GLY A 426 -10.31 29.29 13.63
N SER A 427 -9.81 28.97 14.83
CA SER A 427 -9.18 27.67 15.10
C SER A 427 -10.22 26.55 15.33
N CYS A 428 -11.26 26.79 16.14
CA CYS A 428 -12.25 25.78 16.52
C CYS A 428 -13.30 25.48 15.44
N VAL A 429 -13.56 26.38 14.48
CA VAL A 429 -14.51 26.14 13.39
C VAL A 429 -14.11 24.86 12.63
N SER A 430 -14.98 23.85 12.73
CA SER A 430 -14.82 22.59 12.04
C SER A 430 -15.20 22.71 10.57
N SER A 431 -14.26 22.35 9.69
CA SER A 431 -14.50 22.15 8.24
C SER A 431 -15.62 21.13 7.96
N SER A 432 -16.00 20.31 8.95
CA SER A 432 -17.05 19.29 8.89
C SER A 432 -18.48 19.85 8.97
N ARG A 433 -18.70 21.14 8.67
CA ARG A 433 -20.04 21.62 8.30
C ARG A 433 -20.48 20.95 6.99
N GLY A 434 -21.23 19.85 7.12
CA GLY A 434 -21.96 19.24 6.02
C GLY A 434 -22.84 20.27 5.30
N PRO A 435 -23.15 20.05 4.01
CA PRO A 435 -23.60 21.11 3.11
C PRO A 435 -24.83 21.85 3.65
N CYS A 436 -24.61 23.11 4.05
CA CYS A 436 -25.65 23.99 4.58
C CYS A 436 -26.78 24.14 3.56
N GLN A 437 -27.94 23.54 3.85
CA GLN A 437 -29.15 23.73 3.05
C GLN A 437 -29.60 25.19 3.18
N SER A 438 -29.31 26.00 2.15
CA SER A 438 -29.78 27.38 2.09
C SER A 438 -31.30 27.43 2.22
N GLY A 439 -31.80 28.35 3.04
CA GLY A 439 -33.24 28.56 3.25
C GLY A 439 -33.87 27.88 4.47
N LYS A 440 -33.15 27.04 5.24
CA LYS A 440 -33.65 26.64 6.58
C LYS A 440 -33.25 27.65 7.65
N ARG A 441 -34.22 28.18 8.40
CA ARG A 441 -33.98 28.99 9.59
C ARG A 441 -33.23 28.17 10.64
N VAL A 442 -32.09 28.69 11.11
CA VAL A 442 -31.30 28.07 12.19
C VAL A 442 -32.11 28.18 13.48
N SER A 443 -32.76 27.07 13.85
CA SER A 443 -33.70 26.97 14.99
C SER A 443 -33.46 25.71 15.84
N ILE A 444 -32.42 24.93 15.50
CA ILE A 444 -31.84 23.89 16.34
C ILE A 444 -30.31 24.06 16.21
N VAL A 445 -29.74 24.90 17.07
CA VAL A 445 -28.32 24.77 17.42
C VAL A 445 -28.22 23.49 18.26
N LYS A 446 -27.17 22.68 18.04
CA LYS A 446 -26.82 21.62 18.99
C LYS A 446 -25.96 22.25 20.08
N ASP A 447 -26.30 22.03 21.34
CA ASP A 447 -25.53 22.56 22.46
C ASP A 447 -24.09 22.03 22.53
N ASP A 448 -23.76 20.96 21.80
CA ASP A 448 -22.40 20.49 21.56
C ASP A 448 -21.49 21.63 21.04
N ASP A 449 -21.95 22.39 20.04
CA ASP A 449 -21.18 23.40 19.31
C ASP A 449 -21.09 24.77 20.03
N THR A 450 -21.70 24.94 21.21
CA THR A 450 -21.54 26.18 21.99
C THR A 450 -20.12 26.30 22.53
N LEU A 451 -19.45 27.41 22.18
CA LEU A 451 -18.07 27.68 22.57
C LEU A 451 -18.06 28.68 23.72
N GLU A 452 -17.71 28.19 24.91
CA GLU A 452 -17.64 28.97 26.13
C GLU A 452 -16.33 29.76 26.21
N LEU A 453 -16.42 31.08 26.28
CA LEU A 453 -15.27 31.97 26.39
C LEU A 453 -14.88 32.17 27.86
N LEU A 454 -13.58 32.21 28.13
CA LEU A 454 -13.04 32.44 29.47
C LEU A 454 -13.12 33.94 29.85
N PRO A 455 -13.24 34.27 31.14
CA PRO A 455 -13.11 35.65 31.61
C PRO A 455 -11.68 36.19 31.32
N PRO A 456 -11.51 37.51 31.14
CA PRO A 456 -10.21 38.12 30.88
C PRO A 456 -9.29 37.96 32.10
N ALA A 457 -8.00 37.70 31.86
CA ALA A 457 -6.99 37.65 32.93
C ALA A 457 -6.80 39.01 33.62
N PHE A 458 -7.03 40.11 32.90
CA PHE A 458 -7.03 41.46 33.44
C PHE A 458 -8.39 42.09 33.21
N VAL A 459 -9.07 42.50 34.28
CA VAL A 459 -10.40 43.13 34.21
C VAL A 459 -10.31 44.60 33.78
N LYS A 460 -9.19 45.28 34.07
CA LYS A 460 -8.96 46.67 33.69
C LYS A 460 -7.45 46.95 33.48
N PRO A 461 -7.00 47.32 32.26
CA PRO A 461 -7.74 47.22 30.99
C PRO A 461 -8.14 45.76 30.69
N GLU A 462 -9.24 45.58 29.95
CA GLU A 462 -9.75 44.24 29.60
C GLU A 462 -8.75 43.52 28.67
N ARG A 463 -8.08 42.47 29.14
CA ARG A 463 -7.08 41.69 28.37
C ARG A 463 -7.12 40.20 28.69
N TRP A 464 -6.94 39.40 27.64
CA TRP A 464 -6.67 37.96 27.72
C TRP A 464 -5.18 37.69 27.52
N THR A 465 -4.73 36.49 27.86
CA THR A 465 -3.39 35.99 27.51
C THR A 465 -3.49 34.88 26.46
N GLY A 466 -2.45 34.69 25.65
CA GLY A 466 -2.43 33.59 24.68
C GLY A 466 -2.47 32.18 25.32
N LYS A 467 -2.08 32.05 26.61
CA LYS A 467 -2.31 30.82 27.40
C LYS A 467 -3.81 30.51 27.56
N GLN A 468 -4.66 31.51 27.78
CA GLN A 468 -6.12 31.32 27.89
C GLN A 468 -6.75 30.86 26.58
N VAL A 469 -6.20 31.22 25.42
CA VAL A 469 -6.66 30.68 24.11
C VAL A 469 -6.51 29.15 24.10
N ILE A 470 -5.38 28.63 24.58
CA ILE A 470 -5.14 27.18 24.68
C ILE A 470 -6.11 26.53 25.66
N THR A 471 -6.29 27.09 26.87
CA THR A 471 -7.27 26.58 27.85
C THR A 471 -8.69 26.52 27.26
N THR A 472 -9.10 27.56 26.51
CA THR A 472 -10.42 27.61 25.85
C THR A 472 -10.58 26.47 24.83
N ILE A 473 -9.53 26.21 24.03
CA ILE A 473 -9.50 25.11 23.05
C ILE A 473 -9.53 23.74 23.72
N LEU A 474 -8.78 23.55 24.81
CA LEU A 474 -8.78 22.28 25.57
C LEU A 474 -10.14 22.01 26.21
N ASN A 475 -10.79 23.04 26.78
CA ASN A 475 -12.15 22.92 27.33
C ASN A 475 -13.19 22.61 26.26
N HIS A 476 -13.12 23.25 25.08
CA HIS A 476 -14.01 22.94 23.97
C HIS A 476 -13.80 21.49 23.44
N LEU A 477 -12.55 21.03 23.34
CA LEU A 477 -12.22 19.67 22.87
C LEU A 477 -12.57 18.55 23.85
N THR A 478 -12.53 18.82 25.15
CA THR A 478 -12.80 17.82 26.21
C THR A 478 -14.19 17.98 26.84
N LYS A 479 -15.05 18.83 26.26
CA LYS A 479 -16.45 19.05 26.68
C LYS A 479 -17.19 17.71 26.81
N GLY A 480 -17.68 17.41 28.03
CA GLY A 480 -18.33 16.14 28.36
C GLY A 480 -17.41 15.05 28.93
N HIS A 481 -16.10 15.30 29.05
CA HIS A 481 -15.11 14.40 29.66
C HIS A 481 -14.43 15.06 30.87
N PRO A 482 -13.83 14.29 31.81
CA PRO A 482 -13.07 14.87 32.91
C PRO A 482 -11.83 15.61 32.40
N PRO A 483 -11.49 16.79 32.96
CA PRO A 483 -10.34 17.58 32.54
C PRO A 483 -9.02 17.00 33.06
N PHE A 484 -7.92 17.18 32.32
CA PHE A 484 -6.63 16.58 32.67
C PHE A 484 -5.68 17.56 33.38
N THR A 485 -4.75 17.00 34.15
CA THR A 485 -3.65 17.72 34.82
C THR A 485 -2.35 17.01 34.46
N VAL A 486 -1.34 17.74 33.98
CA VAL A 486 -0.05 17.16 33.57
C VAL A 486 1.09 18.17 33.62
N GLU A 487 2.29 17.67 33.90
CA GLU A 487 3.54 18.43 33.97
C GLU A 487 4.51 17.91 32.90
N MET A 488 5.03 18.80 32.05
CA MET A 488 5.82 18.47 30.86
C MET A 488 7.05 19.37 30.73
N LYS A 489 8.19 18.81 30.34
CA LYS A 489 9.46 19.56 30.23
C LYS A 489 9.57 20.26 28.87
N GLY A 490 9.80 21.57 28.90
CA GLY A 490 10.16 22.34 27.71
C GLY A 490 11.57 22.01 27.20
N LYS A 491 11.86 22.50 26.00
CA LYS A 491 13.17 22.47 25.33
C LYS A 491 13.91 23.80 25.47
N ILE A 492 13.18 24.91 25.68
CA ILE A 492 13.77 26.24 25.84
C ILE A 492 14.60 26.28 27.13
N SER A 493 15.88 26.65 27.02
CA SER A 493 16.79 26.67 28.16
C SER A 493 16.69 27.98 28.97
N VAL A 494 17.01 27.88 30.26
CA VAL A 494 17.07 28.97 31.26
C VAL A 494 17.65 30.26 30.69
N GLN A 495 18.77 30.15 29.94
CA GLN A 495 19.54 31.27 29.42
C GLN A 495 18.73 32.25 28.55
N TYR A 496 17.77 31.76 27.77
CA TYR A 496 16.93 32.60 26.92
C TYR A 496 15.79 33.30 27.69
N LEU A 497 15.33 32.69 28.78
CA LEU A 497 14.31 33.25 29.68
C LEU A 497 14.92 34.32 30.58
N THR A 498 16.08 34.02 31.16
CA THR A 498 16.82 34.89 32.10
C THR A 498 17.56 36.05 31.40
N ALA A 499 17.56 36.13 30.07
CA ALA A 499 18.29 37.16 29.32
C ALA A 499 17.86 38.61 29.64
N LYS A 500 16.62 38.84 30.09
CA LYS A 500 16.14 40.15 30.61
C LYS A 500 16.70 40.49 32.01
N VAL A 501 17.23 39.51 32.75
CA VAL A 501 17.60 39.61 34.18
C VAL A 501 19.13 39.78 34.32
N ARG A 502 19.68 40.83 33.70
CA ARG A 502 21.10 41.20 33.82
C ARG A 502 21.40 42.22 34.94
N HIS A 503 20.41 42.53 35.77
CA HIS A 503 20.52 43.41 36.93
C HIS A 503 19.81 42.80 38.15
N VAL A 504 20.40 41.76 38.72
CA VAL A 504 20.09 41.26 40.08
C VAL A 504 21.43 41.16 40.82
N ALA A 505 21.45 41.60 42.08
CA ALA A 505 22.66 41.66 42.89
C ALA A 505 23.10 40.27 43.40
N GLU A 506 24.37 40.15 43.76
CA GLU A 506 24.93 38.93 44.35
C GLU A 506 24.25 38.61 45.69
N GLY A 507 23.57 37.46 45.75
CA GLY A 507 23.00 36.92 47.01
C GLY A 507 21.60 36.30 46.86
N GLU A 508 20.77 36.76 45.93
CA GLU A 508 19.45 36.17 45.73
C GLU A 508 19.51 34.87 44.92
N LYS A 509 18.93 33.79 45.46
CA LYS A 509 18.65 32.59 44.68
C LYS A 509 17.60 32.94 43.62
N LEU A 510 17.97 32.95 42.34
CA LEU A 510 16.99 32.96 41.26
C LEU A 510 16.00 31.82 41.50
N ARG A 511 14.70 32.15 41.54
CA ARG A 511 13.66 31.14 41.42
C ARG A 511 13.78 30.51 40.03
N ASP A 512 13.73 29.18 39.95
CA ASP A 512 13.73 28.48 38.67
C ASP A 512 12.62 29.06 37.77
N PRO A 513 12.93 29.55 36.55
CA PRO A 513 11.95 30.27 35.76
C PRO A 513 10.75 29.38 35.42
N GLU A 514 9.56 29.82 35.83
CA GLU A 514 8.32 29.04 35.75
C GLU A 514 7.90 28.69 34.30
N GLU A 515 8.55 29.29 33.30
CA GLU A 515 8.34 28.99 31.88
C GLU A 515 9.12 27.74 31.37
N LEU A 516 10.02 27.14 32.17
CA LEU A 516 10.76 25.92 31.81
C LEU A 516 9.87 24.65 31.71
N VAL A 517 8.81 24.62 32.52
CA VAL A 517 7.94 23.46 32.70
C VAL A 517 6.53 23.87 32.33
N LEU A 518 5.97 23.17 31.35
CA LEU A 518 4.59 23.30 30.96
C LEU A 518 3.71 22.56 31.98
N TYR A 519 2.86 23.33 32.66
CA TYR A 519 1.95 22.81 33.68
C TYR A 519 0.51 23.15 33.28
N ILE A 520 -0.24 22.10 32.94
CA ILE A 520 -1.68 22.15 32.71
C ILE A 520 -2.37 21.58 33.94
N ARG A 521 -3.36 22.27 34.51
CA ARG A 521 -4.15 21.81 35.65
C ARG A 521 -5.63 21.95 35.35
N HIS A 522 -6.36 20.84 35.35
CA HIS A 522 -7.76 20.78 34.93
C HIS A 522 -8.00 21.53 33.59
N ASN A 523 -7.23 21.17 32.56
CA ASN A 523 -7.15 21.83 31.25
C ASN A 523 -6.57 23.27 31.23
N GLU A 524 -6.42 23.95 32.37
CA GLU A 524 -5.87 25.30 32.42
C GLU A 524 -4.35 25.30 32.21
N LEU A 525 -3.87 25.93 31.13
CA LEU A 525 -2.44 26.15 30.90
C LEU A 525 -1.93 27.28 31.81
N LEU A 526 -1.39 26.92 32.97
CA LEU A 526 -0.95 27.88 33.99
C LEU A 526 0.50 28.33 33.77
N LYS A 527 1.41 27.40 33.45
CA LYS A 527 2.86 27.66 33.36
C LYS A 527 3.48 27.04 32.11
N GLY A 528 4.69 27.48 31.75
CA GLY A 528 5.41 27.06 30.54
C GLY A 528 5.00 27.75 29.24
N MET A 529 5.64 27.31 28.16
CA MET A 529 5.33 27.66 26.76
C MET A 529 5.16 26.36 25.94
N ILE A 530 4.39 26.41 24.86
CA ILE A 530 4.22 25.30 23.93
C ILE A 530 5.31 25.34 22.87
N ASP A 531 6.15 24.30 22.86
CA ASP A 531 7.28 24.13 21.95
C ASP A 531 7.28 22.75 21.26
N LYS A 532 8.37 22.40 20.57
CA LYS A 532 8.48 21.13 19.82
C LYS A 532 8.25 19.88 20.68
N ASN A 533 8.59 19.89 21.98
CA ASN A 533 8.39 18.71 22.83
C ASN A 533 6.90 18.41 23.01
N GLN A 534 6.05 19.45 23.03
CA GLN A 534 4.62 19.34 23.30
C GLN A 534 3.83 18.68 22.15
N PHE A 535 4.41 18.63 20.95
CA PHE A 535 3.86 17.93 19.78
C PHE A 535 4.44 16.53 19.59
N GLY A 536 5.41 16.11 20.42
CA GLY A 536 6.09 14.82 20.32
C GLY A 536 5.79 13.89 21.51
N ASN A 537 6.70 12.93 21.74
CA ASN A 537 6.60 11.93 22.81
C ASN A 537 6.38 12.61 24.18
N HIS A 538 5.35 12.16 24.91
CA HIS A 538 4.95 12.70 26.23
C HIS A 538 4.60 14.21 26.25
N GLY A 539 4.34 14.82 25.09
CA GLY A 539 3.77 16.16 24.98
C GLY A 539 2.24 16.18 25.07
N ILE A 540 1.66 17.38 25.06
CA ILE A 540 0.20 17.65 25.16
C ILE A 540 -0.59 16.77 24.18
N VAL A 541 -0.14 16.66 22.94
CA VAL A 541 -0.84 15.86 21.90
C VAL A 541 -0.83 14.37 22.23
N HIS A 542 0.25 13.84 22.80
CA HIS A 542 0.35 12.44 23.22
C HIS A 542 -0.53 12.16 24.45
N THR A 543 -0.59 13.08 25.42
CA THR A 543 -1.51 12.96 26.56
C THR A 543 -2.97 13.01 26.12
N VAL A 544 -3.34 13.86 25.15
CA VAL A 544 -4.70 13.88 24.60
C VAL A 544 -5.03 12.63 23.77
N HIS A 545 -4.04 12.07 23.05
CA HIS A 545 -4.19 10.77 22.37
C HIS A 545 -4.49 9.64 23.36
N GLU A 546 -3.79 9.59 24.49
CA GLU A 546 -3.93 8.52 25.48
C GLU A 546 -5.22 8.65 26.31
N LEU A 547 -5.59 9.87 26.73
CA LEU A 547 -6.76 10.10 27.59
C LEU A 547 -8.09 10.19 26.83
N TYR A 548 -8.08 10.74 25.60
CA TYR A 548 -9.31 11.02 24.82
C TYR A 548 -9.30 10.39 23.42
N GLY A 549 -8.31 9.56 23.11
CA GLY A 549 -8.23 8.80 21.86
C GLY A 549 -7.65 9.55 20.67
N ALA A 550 -7.25 8.76 19.67
CA ALA A 550 -6.55 9.23 18.47
C ALA A 550 -7.32 10.29 17.65
N ASP A 551 -8.65 10.18 17.55
CA ASP A 551 -9.46 11.15 16.80
C ASP A 551 -9.52 12.52 17.48
N THR A 552 -9.47 12.57 18.82
CA THR A 552 -9.40 13.81 19.59
C THR A 552 -8.03 14.48 19.43
N ALA A 553 -6.95 13.69 19.42
CA ALA A 553 -5.61 14.20 19.12
C ALA A 553 -5.47 14.71 17.67
N GLY A 554 -6.10 14.03 16.70
CA GLY A 554 -6.19 14.50 15.31
C GLY A 554 -6.92 15.83 15.17
N ARG A 555 -8.03 16.01 15.90
CA ARG A 555 -8.74 17.30 15.99
C ARG A 555 -7.89 18.38 16.65
N LEU A 556 -7.22 18.07 17.77
CA LEU A 556 -6.32 18.99 18.46
C LEU A 556 -5.21 19.52 17.54
N LEU A 557 -4.49 18.62 16.84
CA LEU A 557 -3.47 19.02 15.85
C LEU A 557 -4.04 19.90 14.73
N SER A 558 -5.27 19.63 14.27
CA SER A 558 -5.94 20.41 13.23
C SER A 558 -6.32 21.82 13.71
N ILE A 559 -6.83 21.94 14.94
CA ILE A 559 -7.20 23.22 15.57
C ILE A 559 -5.93 24.03 15.86
N PHE A 560 -4.89 23.41 16.42
CA PHE A 560 -3.60 24.05 16.67
C PHE A 560 -2.91 24.52 15.37
N SER A 561 -2.95 23.74 14.28
CA SER A 561 -2.44 24.20 12.97
C SER A 561 -3.12 25.49 12.53
N ARG A 562 -4.46 25.52 12.51
CA ARG A 562 -5.22 26.72 12.16
C ARG A 562 -4.95 27.87 13.13
N LEU A 563 -4.88 27.60 14.43
CA LEU A 563 -4.58 28.62 15.44
C LEU A 563 -3.24 29.31 15.18
N PHE A 564 -2.16 28.55 15.02
CA PHE A 564 -0.82 29.14 14.86
C PHE A 564 -0.63 29.76 13.47
N THR A 565 -1.27 29.22 12.43
CA THR A 565 -1.32 29.87 11.11
C THR A 565 -2.09 31.19 11.15
N LEU A 566 -3.24 31.26 11.84
CA LEU A 566 -3.99 32.51 11.99
C LEU A 566 -3.25 33.53 12.87
N PHE A 567 -2.63 33.10 13.96
CA PHE A 567 -1.86 33.97 14.85
C PHE A 567 -0.61 34.57 14.18
N LEU A 568 -0.05 33.91 13.17
CA LEU A 568 1.06 34.45 12.36
C LEU A 568 0.58 35.26 11.14
N GLN A 569 -0.73 35.47 10.99
CA GLN A 569 -1.36 36.30 9.95
C GLN A 569 -2.00 37.58 10.53
N VAL A 570 -1.95 37.76 11.86
CA VAL A 570 -2.39 38.95 12.61
C VAL A 570 -1.15 39.78 12.98
#